data_AF-A0A930ZK16-F1
#
_entry.id   AF-A0A930ZK16-F1
#
_cell.length_a   1.000
_cell.length_b   1.000
_cell.length_c   1.000
_cell.angle_alpha   90.00
_cell.angle_beta   90.00
_cell.angle_gamma   90.00
#
_symmetry.space_group_name_H-M   'P 1'
#
loop_
_entity.id
_entity.type
_entity.pdbx_description
1 polymer ?
#
loop_
_entity_poly.entity_id
_entity_poly.type
_entity_poly.pdbx_seq_one_letter_code
_entity_poly.pdbx_strand_id
1 'polypeptide(L)' 'MYKVGLGAGQQGTIVVVIKRHSLPIEQTLVVGDRDLDVFAGQGAGLQTCLFRGSFAGITPDLMVTYFGELLDIIKLARA' A
#
# COMPACT_ATOMS: atom_id res chain seq x y z
N MET A 1 -11.30 6.05 -12.54
CA MET A 1 -11.25 4.58 -12.35
C MET A 1 -9.98 4.25 -11.59
N TYR A 2 -10.04 3.42 -10.53
CA TYR A 2 -8.84 2.93 -9.82
C TYR A 2 -8.40 1.61 -10.42
N LYS A 3 -7.09 1.33 -10.43
CA LYS A 3 -6.57 -0.01 -10.76
C LYS A 3 -6.17 -0.68 -9.45
N VAL A 4 -6.56 -1.94 -9.30
CA VAL A 4 -6.21 -2.78 -8.15
C VAL A 4 -5.36 -3.94 -8.66
N GLY A 5 -4.27 -4.22 -7.95
CA GLY A 5 -3.43 -5.39 -8.17
C GLY A 5 -3.21 -6.11 -6.86
N LEU A 6 -3.23 -7.45 -6.88
CA LEU A 6 -3.01 -8.28 -5.70
C LEU A 6 -1.60 -8.88 -5.77
N GLY A 7 -0.85 -8.74 -4.68
CA GLY A 7 0.45 -9.37 -4.48
C GLY A 7 0.56 -9.93 -3.07
N ALA A 8 1.39 -10.95 -2.89
CA ALA A 8 1.81 -11.41 -1.57
C ALA A 8 2.90 -10.47 -1.02
N GLY A 9 3.04 -10.41 0.32
CA GLY A 9 4.04 -9.61 1.04
C GLY A 9 5.49 -10.03 0.73
N GLN A 10 5.93 -9.80 -0.49
CA GLN A 10 7.30 -9.99 -0.96
C GLN A 10 7.58 -8.88 -1.94
N GLN A 11 8.68 -8.15 -1.76
CA GLN A 11 9.04 -6.99 -2.59
C GLN A 11 9.01 -7.34 -4.09
N GLY A 12 9.54 -8.50 -4.46
CA GLY A 12 9.55 -8.98 -5.85
C GLY A 12 8.15 -9.16 -6.44
N THR A 13 7.18 -9.60 -5.65
CA THR A 13 5.78 -9.75 -6.09
C THR A 13 5.13 -8.39 -6.33
N ILE A 14 5.38 -7.42 -5.45
CA ILE A 14 4.88 -6.06 -5.59
C ILE A 14 5.43 -5.42 -6.88
N VAL A 15 6.73 -5.55 -7.15
CA VAL A 15 7.35 -5.04 -8.39
C VAL A 15 6.73 -5.68 -9.64
N VAL A 16 6.43 -6.97 -9.61
CA VAL A 16 5.75 -7.66 -10.73
C VAL A 16 4.36 -7.10 -10.97
N VAL A 17 3.58 -6.84 -9.91
CA VAL A 17 2.23 -6.26 -10.01
C VAL A 17 2.29 -4.84 -10.59
N ILE A 18 3.21 -4.00 -10.11
CA ILE A 18 3.42 -2.65 -10.65
C ILE A 18 3.69 -2.69 -12.15
N LYS A 19 4.66 -3.52 -12.57
CA LYS A 19 5.05 -3.65 -13.98
C LYS A 19 3.90 -4.19 -14.84
N ARG A 20 3.22 -5.25 -14.38
CA ARG A 20 2.11 -5.90 -15.10
C ARG A 20 0.96 -4.94 -15.39
N HIS A 21 0.68 -4.03 -14.46
CA HIS A 21 -0.47 -3.12 -14.57
C HIS A 21 -0.09 -1.68 -14.96
N SER A 22 1.21 -1.44 -15.17
CA SER A 22 1.80 -0.12 -15.44
C SER A 22 1.34 0.93 -14.43
N LEU A 23 1.46 0.58 -13.14
CA LEU A 23 1.07 1.46 -12.04
C LEU A 23 2.19 2.49 -11.80
N PRO A 24 1.89 3.81 -11.73
CA PRO A 24 2.89 4.81 -11.38
C PRO A 24 3.24 4.67 -9.90
N ILE A 25 4.53 4.63 -9.55
CA ILE A 25 4.98 4.45 -8.16
C ILE A 25 4.41 5.55 -7.26
N GLU A 26 4.43 6.79 -7.75
CA GLU A 26 4.00 8.00 -7.04
C GLU A 26 2.47 8.09 -6.85
N GLN A 27 1.71 7.24 -7.55
CA GLN A 27 0.25 7.17 -7.48
C GLN A 27 -0.26 5.81 -6.98
N THR A 28 0.63 5.00 -6.41
CA THR A 28 0.33 3.64 -5.97
C THR A 28 0.57 3.50 -4.47
N LEU A 29 -0.43 2.95 -3.80
CA LEU A 29 -0.41 2.66 -2.37
C LEU A 29 -0.49 1.14 -2.16
N VAL A 30 0.43 0.58 -1.39
CA VAL A 30 0.35 -0.79 -0.90
C VAL A 30 -0.49 -0.80 0.36
N VAL A 31 -1.54 -1.63 0.38
CA VAL A 31 -2.40 -1.80 1.55
C VAL A 31 -2.28 -3.25 2.01
N GLY A 32 -1.93 -3.47 3.28
CA GLY A 32 -1.80 -4.80 3.87
C GLY A 32 -2.04 -4.77 5.38
N ASP A 33 -2.24 -5.93 5.99
CA ASP A 33 -2.53 -6.08 7.43
C ASP A 33 -1.30 -6.55 8.24
N ARG A 34 -0.19 -6.82 7.56
CA ARG A 34 1.04 -7.34 8.16
C ARG A 34 2.21 -6.39 7.99
N ASP A 35 3.17 -6.53 8.89
CA ASP A 35 4.49 -5.93 8.81
C ASP A 35 5.17 -6.14 7.45
N LEU A 36 5.06 -7.35 6.94
CA LEU A 36 5.66 -7.80 5.70
C LEU A 36 5.17 -7.01 4.47
N ASP A 37 3.91 -6.56 4.46
CA ASP A 37 3.38 -5.77 3.35
C ASP A 37 3.95 -4.35 3.35
N VAL A 38 4.17 -3.79 4.55
CA VAL A 38 4.84 -2.49 4.74
C VAL A 38 6.30 -2.59 4.28
N PHE A 39 7.03 -3.62 4.74
CA PHE A 39 8.41 -3.84 4.31
C PHE A 39 8.53 -4.04 2.79
N ALA A 40 7.66 -4.87 2.21
CA ALA A 40 7.68 -5.14 0.79
C ALA A 40 7.35 -3.89 -0.03
N GLY A 41 6.36 -3.09 0.41
CA GLY A 41 5.97 -1.85 -0.26
C GLY A 41 7.06 -0.77 -0.20
N GLN A 42 7.63 -0.54 0.99
CA GLN A 42 8.75 0.38 1.17
C GLN A 42 9.99 -0.05 0.37
N GLY A 43 10.31 -1.35 0.37
CA GLY A 43 11.37 -1.89 -0.48
C GLY A 43 11.11 -1.66 -1.97
N ALA A 44 9.86 -1.66 -2.41
CA ALA A 44 9.48 -1.35 -3.78
C ALA A 44 9.40 0.15 -4.09
N GLY A 45 9.71 1.02 -3.11
CA GLY A 45 9.64 2.49 -3.24
C GLY A 45 8.22 3.04 -3.24
N LEU A 46 7.24 2.29 -2.76
CA LEU A 46 5.83 2.68 -2.73
C LEU A 46 5.43 3.26 -1.36
N GLN A 47 4.38 4.07 -1.38
CA GLN A 47 3.65 4.41 -0.16
C GLN A 47 2.95 3.17 0.40
N THR A 48 2.83 3.12 1.72
CA THR A 48 2.30 1.97 2.47
C THR A 48 1.19 2.37 3.42
N CYS A 49 0.16 1.53 3.49
CA CYS A 49 -0.98 1.69 4.38
C CYS A 49 -1.18 0.39 5.16
N LEU A 50 -1.03 0.47 6.48
CA LEU A 50 -1.31 -0.66 7.36
C LEU A 50 -2.79 -0.67 7.75
N PHE A 51 -3.47 -1.74 7.40
CA PHE A 51 -4.84 -2.02 7.83
C PHE A 51 -4.81 -2.74 9.17
N ARG A 52 -5.30 -2.08 10.22
CA ARG A 52 -5.47 -2.61 11.58
C ARG A 52 -4.22 -3.31 12.12
N GLY A 53 -3.44 -2.59 12.93
CA GLY A 53 -2.35 -3.18 13.67
C GLY A 53 -1.39 -2.13 14.17
N SER A 54 -0.49 -2.53 15.05
CA SER A 54 0.71 -1.78 15.36
C SER A 54 1.80 -2.82 15.59
N PHE A 55 2.86 -2.74 14.81
CA PHE A 55 3.98 -3.66 14.88
C PHE A 55 5.22 -2.86 15.26
N ALA A 56 6.01 -3.38 16.19
CA ALA A 56 7.23 -2.71 16.62
C ALA A 56 8.24 -2.66 15.48
N GLY A 57 8.89 -1.50 15.29
CA GLY A 57 10.00 -1.36 14.34
C GLY A 57 9.60 -1.07 12.89
N ILE A 58 8.34 -0.71 12.63
CA ILE A 58 7.85 -0.36 11.29
C ILE A 58 6.98 0.88 11.38
N THR A 59 7.15 1.75 10.38
CA THR A 59 6.43 3.01 10.28
C THR A 59 5.79 3.07 8.91
N PRO A 60 4.53 2.63 8.75
CA PRO A 60 3.81 2.80 7.49
C PRO A 60 3.50 4.29 7.27
N ASP A 61 3.30 4.69 6.02
CA ASP A 61 2.94 6.08 5.69
C ASP A 61 1.52 6.42 6.15
N LEU A 62 0.62 5.43 6.09
CA LEU A 62 -0.77 5.53 6.51
C LEU A 62 -1.15 4.36 7.42
N MET A 63 -2.08 4.59 8.33
CA MET A 63 -2.71 3.54 9.10
C MET A 63 -4.20 3.76 9.08
N VAL A 64 -4.95 2.70 8.81
CA VAL A 64 -6.42 2.72 8.81
C VAL A 64 -6.96 1.56 9.61
N THR A 65 -8.09 1.78 10.29
CA THR A 65 -8.76 0.76 11.11
C THR A 65 -9.94 0.11 10.39
N TYR A 66 -10.47 0.75 9.36
CA TYR A 66 -11.47 0.22 8.42
C TYR A 66 -11.32 0.91 7.05
N PHE A 67 -11.77 0.27 5.97
CA PHE A 67 -11.56 0.77 4.60
C PHE A 67 -12.28 2.09 4.27
N GLY A 68 -13.23 2.52 5.10
CA GLY A 68 -13.90 3.82 4.92
C GLY A 68 -12.92 4.99 5.07
N GLU A 69 -12.02 4.93 6.05
CA GLU A 69 -10.96 5.94 6.24
C GLU A 69 -10.07 6.03 5.00
N LEU A 70 -9.69 4.88 4.43
CA LEU A 70 -8.89 4.83 3.21
C LEU A 70 -9.62 5.49 2.03
N LEU A 71 -10.92 5.25 1.89
CA LEU A 71 -11.71 5.85 0.82
C LEU A 71 -11.75 7.38 0.96
N ASP A 72 -11.86 7.90 2.18
CA ASP A 72 -11.90 9.35 2.42
C ASP A 72 -10.54 10.01 2.20
N ILE A 73 -9.44 9.36 2.59
CA ILE A 73 -8.07 9.80 2.26
C ILE A 73 -7.88 9.89 0.74
N ILE A 74 -8.31 8.87 0.00
CA ILE A 74 -8.20 8.82 -1.47
C ILE A 74 -9.03 9.93 -2.13
N LYS A 75 -10.18 10.29 -1.57
CA LYS A 75 -10.99 11.42 -2.07
C LYS A 75 -10.31 12.76 -1.81
N LEU A 76 -9.73 12.95 -0.61
CA LEU A 76 -9.03 14.18 -0.25
C LEU A 76 -7.78 14.41 -1.10
N ALA A 77 -7.00 13.36 -1.38
CA ALA A 77 -5.79 13.44 -2.20
C ALA A 77 -6.07 13.81 -3.69
N ARG A 78 -7.34 13.90 -4.08
CA ARG A 78 -7.79 14.29 -5.43
C ARG A 78 -8.40 15.69 -5.49
N ALA A 79 -8.61 16.34 -4.35
CA ALA A 79 -9.10 17.71 -4.27
C ALA A 79 -7.95 18.70 -4.52
#